data_AF-A0A7M7IU60-F1
#
_entry.id   AF-A0A7M7IU60-F1
#
_cell.length_a   1.000
_cell.length_b   1.000
_cell.length_c   1.000
_cell.angle_alpha   90.00
_cell.angle_beta   90.00
_cell.angle_gamma   90.00
#
_symmetry.space_group_name_H-M   'P 1'
#
loop_
_entity.id
_entity.type
_entity.pdbx_description
1 polymer ?
#
loop_
_entity_poly.entity_id
_entity_poly.type
_entity_poly.pdbx_seq_one_letter_code
_entity_poly.pdbx_strand_id
1 'polypeptide(L)'
;MDLFTLPATQTSIESSSFLHYKPVSSLSDDVDAPLEFVVPAGSEHYIDLAHTMFHVQAKIVPADEATATNEDLKVGPINNFMHSMFNQTDVFFNQKIVLPPNNAYPYRAYIETLLNYAPAPKDSHLTASLWYDDTSGGFDSPANVVSTVTAPMIVNKELEYRKYFTQNRRYFDMIGHLHHNLFNQDKMLINGVEMRVRLVRSKDDFCLMDATADEKFKLSIKEATLIVRRVKISPKVWKTTAK
;
A
#
# COMPACT_ATOMS: atom_id res chain seq x y z
N MET A 1 -2.18 -37.97 -13.01
CA MET A 1 -2.49 -37.45 -11.67
C MET A 1 -2.18 -38.55 -10.68
N ASP A 2 -0.99 -38.51 -10.08
CA ASP A 2 -0.56 -39.49 -9.10
C ASP A 2 -1.06 -39.04 -7.71
N LEU A 3 -2.07 -39.75 -7.20
CA LEU A 3 -2.79 -39.40 -5.97
C LEU A 3 -2.00 -39.77 -4.70
N PHE A 4 -0.87 -40.47 -4.84
CA PHE A 4 -0.09 -41.01 -3.73
C PHE A 4 1.34 -40.46 -3.64
N THR A 5 1.74 -39.58 -4.54
CA THR A 5 3.00 -38.84 -4.37
C THR A 5 2.82 -37.79 -3.27
N LEU A 6 3.53 -37.98 -2.16
CA LEU A 6 3.72 -36.91 -1.17
C LEU A 6 4.29 -35.70 -1.91
N PRO A 7 3.57 -34.55 -1.95
CA PRO A 7 4.12 -33.35 -2.53
C PRO A 7 5.41 -32.98 -1.78
N ALA A 8 6.37 -32.36 -2.48
CA ALA A 8 7.64 -32.00 -1.86
C ALA A 8 7.42 -31.16 -0.59
N THR A 9 7.66 -31.77 0.57
CA THR A 9 7.50 -31.07 1.85
C THR A 9 8.70 -30.16 2.06
N GLN A 10 8.44 -28.85 2.20
CA GLN A 10 9.46 -27.87 2.55
C GLN A 10 9.95 -28.15 3.98
N THR A 11 11.09 -28.83 4.11
CA THR A 11 11.72 -29.16 5.41
C THR A 11 12.66 -28.08 5.92
N SER A 12 12.84 -27.00 5.14
CA SER A 12 13.78 -25.93 5.47
C SER A 12 13.26 -24.91 6.48
N ILE A 13 11.95 -24.74 6.61
CA ILE A 13 11.32 -23.76 7.51
C ILE A 13 10.82 -24.48 8.76
N GLU A 14 11.38 -24.14 9.93
CA GLU A 14 10.96 -24.72 11.22
C GLU A 14 9.74 -24.01 11.80
N SER A 15 9.72 -22.69 11.72
CA SER A 15 8.62 -21.86 12.20
C SER A 15 8.58 -20.51 11.48
N SER A 16 7.41 -19.87 11.48
CA SER A 16 7.27 -18.49 11.01
C SER A 16 6.30 -17.70 11.88
N SER A 17 6.57 -16.40 12.05
CA SER A 17 5.69 -15.46 12.76
C SER A 17 5.62 -14.12 12.04
N PHE A 18 4.50 -13.41 12.19
CA PHE A 18 4.36 -12.04 11.71
C PHE A 18 4.66 -11.06 12.85
N LEU A 19 5.54 -10.09 12.59
CA LEU A 19 5.90 -9.04 13.53
C LEU A 19 5.45 -7.69 12.98
N HIS A 20 4.93 -6.85 13.86
CA HIS A 20 4.37 -5.54 13.52
C HIS A 20 5.35 -4.45 13.93
N TYR A 21 5.80 -3.65 12.96
CA TYR A 21 6.70 -2.53 13.16
C TYR A 21 5.95 -1.21 12.95
N LYS A 22 6.04 -0.32 13.94
CA LYS A 22 5.49 1.05 13.88
C LYS A 22 6.51 1.99 13.24
N PRO A 23 6.06 3.12 12.66
CA PRO A 23 6.99 4.11 12.14
C PRO A 23 7.83 4.71 13.26
N VAL A 24 9.08 5.05 12.96
CA VAL A 24 10.00 5.78 13.83
C VAL A 24 9.62 7.27 13.87
N SER A 25 9.14 7.79 12.74
CA SER A 25 8.63 9.15 12.62
C SER A 25 7.29 9.30 13.32
N SER A 26 7.04 10.45 13.96
CA SER A 26 5.71 10.80 14.45
C SER A 26 4.77 11.04 13.28
N LEU A 27 3.56 10.49 13.37
CA LEU A 27 2.47 10.77 12.45
C LEU A 27 1.84 12.12 12.86
N SER A 28 2.28 13.20 12.23
CA SER A 28 1.71 14.54 12.44
C SER A 28 1.09 15.05 11.14
N ASP A 29 -0.10 15.63 11.21
CA ASP A 29 -0.78 16.21 10.05
C ASP A 29 -0.10 17.49 9.54
N ASP A 30 0.70 18.17 10.38
CA ASP A 30 1.32 19.47 10.08
C ASP A 30 2.68 19.36 9.36
N VAL A 31 3.29 18.17 9.38
CA VAL A 31 4.60 17.93 8.76
C VAL A 31 4.46 16.80 7.76
N ASP A 32 4.76 17.10 6.49
CA ASP A 32 4.83 16.11 5.42
C ASP A 32 6.10 15.26 5.56
N ALA A 33 6.18 14.52 6.66
CA ALA A 33 7.31 13.68 7.01
C ALA A 33 7.16 12.28 6.39
N PRO A 34 8.24 11.68 5.87
CA PRO A 34 8.20 10.31 5.39
C PRO A 34 7.98 9.33 6.53
N LEU A 35 7.27 8.24 6.23
CA LEU A 35 7.09 7.12 7.15
C LEU A 35 8.32 6.22 7.08
N GLU A 36 9.08 6.14 8.17
CA GLU A 36 10.25 5.27 8.26
C GLU A 36 10.00 4.11 9.20
N PHE A 37 10.24 2.89 8.73
CA PHE A 37 10.14 1.65 9.50
C PHE A 37 11.52 1.02 9.61
N VAL A 38 11.91 0.63 10.82
CA VAL A 38 13.18 -0.06 11.08
C VAL A 38 12.89 -1.48 11.54
N VAL A 39 13.35 -2.44 10.74
CA VAL A 39 13.31 -3.87 11.03
C VAL A 39 14.71 -4.27 11.47
N PRO A 40 14.97 -4.42 12.78
CA PRO A 40 16.31 -4.63 13.30
C PRO A 40 16.87 -5.98 12.84
N ALA A 41 18.20 -6.01 12.69
CA ALA A 41 18.93 -7.24 12.39
C ALA A 41 18.64 -8.30 13.47
N GLY A 42 17.98 -9.39 13.08
CA GLY A 42 17.81 -10.55 13.94
C GLY A 42 18.99 -11.51 13.80
N SER A 43 19.38 -12.18 14.89
CA SER A 43 20.45 -13.19 14.86
C SER A 43 19.98 -14.54 14.34
N GLU A 44 18.73 -14.93 14.62
CA GLU A 44 18.25 -16.31 14.36
C GLU A 44 17.25 -16.46 13.21
N HIS A 45 16.60 -15.36 12.81
CA HIS A 45 15.45 -15.42 11.89
C HIS A 45 15.78 -14.71 10.58
N TYR A 46 15.39 -15.33 9.49
CA TYR A 46 15.38 -14.74 8.16
C TYR A 46 14.13 -13.89 8.00
N ILE A 47 14.19 -12.91 7.10
CA ILE A 47 13.06 -12.04 6.78
C ILE A 47 12.50 -12.49 5.43
N ASP A 48 11.23 -12.89 5.42
CA ASP A 48 10.49 -13.21 4.21
C ASP A 48 9.92 -11.92 3.62
N LEU A 49 10.64 -11.40 2.61
CA LEU A 49 10.32 -10.14 1.96
C LEU A 49 9.02 -10.23 1.15
N ALA A 50 8.76 -11.37 0.50
CA ALA A 50 7.57 -11.57 -0.33
C ALA A 50 6.27 -11.43 0.47
N HIS A 51 6.27 -11.86 1.73
CA HIS A 51 5.12 -11.78 2.62
C HIS A 51 5.13 -10.54 3.52
N THR A 52 5.92 -9.52 3.17
CA THR A 52 5.85 -8.23 3.87
C THR A 52 4.61 -7.46 3.40
N MET A 53 3.79 -7.04 4.35
CA MET A 53 2.58 -6.25 4.12
C MET A 53 2.69 -4.89 4.80
N PHE A 54 2.03 -3.90 4.23
CA PHE A 54 1.88 -2.58 4.80
C PHE A 54 0.41 -2.35 5.12
N HIS A 55 0.13 -1.98 6.37
CA HIS A 55 -1.19 -1.59 6.85
C HIS A 55 -1.18 -0.10 7.21
N VAL A 56 -2.25 0.61 6.85
CA VAL A 56 -2.40 2.03 7.14
C VAL A 56 -3.87 2.36 7.40
N GLN A 57 -4.08 3.21 8.40
CA GLN A 57 -5.38 3.79 8.73
C GLN A 57 -5.34 5.29 8.48
N ALA A 58 -6.23 5.78 7.63
CA ALA A 58 -6.26 7.18 7.22
C ALA A 58 -7.69 7.73 7.17
N LYS A 59 -7.80 9.06 7.08
CA LYS A 59 -9.06 9.79 6.82
C LYS A 59 -8.79 10.95 5.86
N ILE A 60 -9.81 11.39 5.15
CA ILE A 60 -9.78 12.62 4.35
C ILE A 60 -10.47 13.72 5.17
N VAL A 61 -9.83 14.88 5.30
CA VAL A 61 -10.39 16.03 6.00
C VAL A 61 -10.25 17.30 5.14
N PRO A 62 -11.15 18.28 5.28
CA PRO A 62 -10.92 19.61 4.72
C PRO A 62 -9.61 20.21 5.26
N ALA A 63 -8.91 20.98 4.42
CA ALA A 63 -7.70 21.69 4.80
C ALA A 63 -8.01 22.83 5.78
N ASP A 64 -9.18 23.45 5.63
CA ASP A 64 -9.72 24.44 6.58
C ASP A 64 -10.86 23.82 7.39
N GLU A 65 -10.60 23.53 8.67
CA GLU A 65 -11.59 22.95 9.58
C GLU A 65 -12.79 23.87 9.84
N ALA A 66 -12.73 25.16 9.50
CA ALA A 66 -13.88 26.06 9.59
C ALA A 66 -14.95 25.80 8.52
N THR A 67 -14.59 25.14 7.41
CA THR A 67 -15.49 24.79 6.29
C THR A 67 -16.12 23.39 6.43
N ALA A 68 -15.98 22.79 7.61
CA ALA A 68 -16.35 21.44 7.98
C ALA A 68 -17.87 21.12 7.99
N THR A 69 -18.69 21.74 7.16
CA THR A 69 -20.16 21.64 7.22
C THR A 69 -20.77 20.50 6.40
N ASN A 70 -20.05 19.96 5.41
CA ASN A 70 -20.59 18.92 4.53
C ASN A 70 -20.26 17.50 5.04
N GLU A 71 -21.30 16.69 5.29
CA GLU A 71 -21.18 15.23 5.53
C GLU A 71 -20.79 14.49 4.24
N ASP A 72 -21.26 14.99 3.10
CA ASP A 72 -20.93 14.47 1.78
C ASP A 72 -19.77 15.24 1.15
N LEU A 73 -18.56 14.79 1.44
CA LEU A 73 -17.34 15.34 0.84
C LEU A 73 -17.38 15.18 -0.68
N LYS A 74 -17.16 16.26 -1.44
CA LYS A 74 -17.06 16.23 -2.91
C LYS A 74 -15.69 15.78 -3.42
N VAL A 75 -15.00 14.99 -2.60
CA VAL A 75 -13.68 14.44 -2.87
C VAL A 75 -13.71 12.92 -2.71
N GLY A 76 -13.03 12.23 -3.62
CA GLY A 76 -12.82 10.79 -3.55
C GLY A 76 -11.33 10.46 -3.66
N PRO A 77 -10.86 9.36 -3.08
CA PRO A 77 -9.49 8.90 -3.26
C PRO A 77 -9.30 8.37 -4.69
N ILE A 78 -8.14 8.63 -5.32
CA ILE A 78 -7.82 8.04 -6.63
C ILE A 78 -7.60 6.52 -6.53
N ASN A 79 -7.50 5.86 -7.68
CA ASN A 79 -7.46 4.41 -7.72
C ASN A 79 -6.18 3.88 -7.06
N ASN A 80 -6.24 2.65 -6.55
CA ASN A 80 -5.13 2.01 -5.84
C ASN A 80 -4.61 2.85 -4.66
N PHE A 81 -5.53 3.45 -3.90
CA PHE A 81 -5.26 4.57 -3.00
C PHE A 81 -4.13 4.31 -1.98
N MET A 82 -4.03 3.09 -1.44
CA MET A 82 -2.97 2.71 -0.49
C MET A 82 -1.56 2.92 -1.06
N HIS A 83 -1.40 2.74 -2.37
CA HIS A 83 -0.14 3.00 -3.06
C HIS A 83 -0.03 4.45 -3.51
N SER A 84 -1.14 5.01 -3.99
CA SER A 84 -1.21 6.39 -4.50
C SER A 84 -0.90 7.47 -3.45
N MET A 85 -1.11 7.17 -2.17
CA MET A 85 -0.73 8.06 -1.06
C MET A 85 0.78 8.22 -0.86
N PHE A 86 1.62 7.41 -1.52
CA PHE A 86 3.08 7.51 -1.48
C PHE A 86 3.67 7.76 -2.85
N ASN A 87 4.61 8.70 -2.93
CA ASN A 87 5.28 9.06 -4.17
C ASN A 87 6.51 8.18 -4.43
N GLN A 88 7.12 7.68 -3.35
CA GLN A 88 8.37 6.95 -3.38
C GLN A 88 8.44 5.93 -2.24
N THR A 89 9.00 4.76 -2.54
CA THR A 89 9.30 3.69 -1.57
C THR A 89 10.78 3.35 -1.67
N ASP A 90 11.55 3.69 -0.63
CA ASP A 90 12.97 3.37 -0.53
C ASP A 90 13.19 2.22 0.45
N VAL A 91 14.05 1.27 0.09
CA VAL A 91 14.47 0.19 0.98
C VAL A 91 15.99 0.23 1.15
N PHE A 92 16.42 0.19 2.41
CA PHE A 92 17.82 0.17 2.81
C PHE A 92 18.16 -1.13 3.52
N PHE A 93 19.34 -1.67 3.24
CA PHE A 93 19.96 -2.74 3.99
C PHE A 93 21.24 -2.23 4.64
N ASN A 94 21.35 -2.32 5.97
CA ASN A 94 22.48 -1.77 6.74
C ASN A 94 22.84 -0.33 6.31
N GLN A 95 21.83 0.55 6.25
CA GLN A 95 21.96 1.95 5.83
C GLN A 95 22.33 2.18 4.35
N LYS A 96 22.59 1.14 3.57
CA LYS A 96 22.84 1.24 2.13
C LYS A 96 21.52 1.08 1.37
N ILE A 97 21.20 2.04 0.51
CA ILE A 97 20.02 1.95 -0.33
C ILE A 97 20.19 0.82 -1.35
N VAL A 98 19.14 0.01 -1.52
CA VAL A 98 19.19 -1.16 -2.41
C VAL A 98 18.92 -0.78 -3.86
N LEU A 99 17.95 0.11 -4.09
CA LEU A 99 17.64 0.66 -5.41
C LEU A 99 17.62 2.18 -5.34
N PRO A 100 18.10 2.88 -6.38
CA PRO A 100 17.98 4.34 -6.44
C PRO A 100 16.53 4.79 -6.25
N PRO A 101 16.30 5.90 -5.51
CA PRO A 101 14.96 6.42 -5.29
C PRO A 101 14.28 6.81 -6.61
N ASN A 102 12.97 6.59 -6.68
CA ASN A 102 12.14 6.98 -7.83
C ASN A 102 10.80 7.55 -7.36
N ASN A 103 10.45 8.73 -7.87
CA ASN A 103 9.20 9.46 -7.59
C ASN A 103 8.03 9.02 -8.50
N ALA A 104 8.08 7.79 -9.00
CA ALA A 104 7.04 7.20 -9.85
C ALA A 104 6.45 5.92 -9.23
N TYR A 105 6.60 5.73 -7.92
CA TYR A 105 6.00 4.60 -7.20
C TYR A 105 4.49 4.42 -7.46
N PRO A 106 3.64 5.46 -7.42
CA PRO A 106 2.20 5.25 -7.57
C PRO A 106 1.84 4.76 -8.98
N TYR A 107 2.51 5.28 -10.01
CA TYR A 107 2.36 4.81 -11.39
C TYR A 107 2.83 3.36 -11.56
N ARG A 108 3.98 3.02 -10.97
CA ARG A 108 4.52 1.67 -10.99
C ARG A 108 3.54 0.69 -10.35
N ALA A 109 3.06 0.99 -9.15
CA ALA A 109 2.10 0.16 -8.42
C ALA A 109 0.81 -0.02 -9.23
N TYR A 110 0.28 1.06 -9.81
CA TYR A 110 -0.91 1.01 -10.65
C TYR A 110 -0.72 0.10 -11.87
N ILE A 111 0.37 0.28 -12.63
CA ILE A 111 0.66 -0.52 -13.83
C ILE A 111 0.90 -1.99 -13.48
N GLU A 112 1.66 -2.27 -12.41
CA GLU A 112 1.90 -3.64 -11.96
C GLU A 112 0.60 -4.33 -11.55
N THR A 113 -0.29 -3.64 -10.84
CA THR A 113 -1.61 -4.20 -10.45
C THR A 113 -2.51 -4.39 -11.66
N LEU A 114 -2.54 -3.42 -12.58
CA LEU A 114 -3.37 -3.48 -13.78
C LEU A 114 -3.00 -4.66 -14.68
N LEU A 115 -1.70 -4.87 -14.91
CA LEU A 115 -1.19 -5.82 -15.91
C LEU A 115 -0.96 -7.23 -15.37
N ASN A 116 -0.57 -7.38 -14.09
CA ASN A 116 -0.17 -8.70 -13.56
C ASN A 116 -1.31 -9.47 -12.89
N TYR A 117 -2.41 -8.82 -12.53
CA TYR A 117 -3.53 -9.48 -11.85
C TYR A 117 -4.70 -9.77 -12.78
N ALA A 118 -5.22 -10.99 -12.67
CA ALA A 118 -6.48 -11.38 -13.27
C ALA A 118 -7.67 -10.68 -12.60
N PRO A 119 -8.88 -10.69 -13.19
CA PRO A 119 -10.06 -10.04 -12.62
C PRO A 119 -10.42 -10.52 -11.20
N ALA A 120 -10.31 -11.81 -10.90
CA ALA A 120 -10.70 -12.35 -9.60
C ALA A 120 -9.94 -11.75 -8.39
N PRO A 121 -8.59 -11.58 -8.44
CA PRO A 121 -7.86 -10.77 -7.47
C PRO A 121 -8.34 -9.33 -7.32
N LYS A 122 -8.65 -8.66 -8.44
CA LYS A 122 -9.10 -7.26 -8.48
C LYS A 122 -10.43 -7.07 -7.76
N ASP A 123 -11.34 -8.04 -7.90
CA ASP A 123 -12.64 -8.08 -7.23
C ASP A 123 -12.58 -8.60 -5.79
N SER A 124 -11.42 -9.08 -5.31
CA SER A 124 -11.25 -9.66 -3.99
C SER A 124 -10.25 -8.88 -3.14
N HIS A 125 -9.06 -9.41 -2.92
CA HIS A 125 -8.11 -8.86 -1.96
C HIS A 125 -7.51 -7.50 -2.38
N LEU A 126 -7.49 -7.16 -3.67
CA LEU A 126 -7.02 -5.85 -4.12
C LEU A 126 -7.99 -4.71 -3.74
N THR A 127 -9.25 -5.01 -3.42
CA THR A 127 -10.16 -4.01 -2.83
C THR A 127 -9.65 -3.49 -1.48
N ALA A 128 -8.79 -4.23 -0.78
CA ALA A 128 -8.15 -3.81 0.47
C ALA A 128 -7.09 -2.69 0.28
N SER A 129 -6.58 -2.48 -0.93
CA SER A 129 -5.77 -1.31 -1.31
C SER A 129 -6.59 -0.21 -1.98
N LEU A 130 -7.93 -0.34 -1.97
CA LEU A 130 -8.89 0.47 -2.73
C LEU A 130 -8.64 0.44 -4.25
N TRP A 131 -8.32 -0.74 -4.79
CA TRP A 131 -8.34 -0.99 -6.23
C TRP A 131 -9.77 -1.23 -6.72
N TYR A 132 -10.20 -0.48 -7.73
CA TYR A 132 -11.43 -0.73 -8.47
C TYR A 132 -11.21 -0.37 -9.95
N ASP A 133 -11.61 -1.21 -10.90
CA ASP A 133 -11.39 -0.93 -12.32
C ASP A 133 -12.27 0.23 -12.79
N ASP A 134 -11.67 1.40 -13.01
CA ASP A 134 -12.39 2.62 -13.39
C ASP A 134 -13.20 2.47 -14.68
N THR A 135 -14.36 3.15 -14.71
CA THR A 135 -15.21 3.20 -15.90
C THR A 135 -14.42 3.75 -17.10
N SER A 136 -14.35 2.95 -18.17
CA SER A 136 -13.66 3.30 -19.42
C SER A 136 -14.12 4.66 -19.97
N GLY A 137 -13.18 5.59 -20.16
CA GLY A 137 -13.46 6.94 -20.65
C GLY A 137 -13.98 7.91 -19.59
N GLY A 138 -14.12 7.47 -18.34
CA GLY A 138 -14.56 8.28 -17.20
C GLY A 138 -13.48 8.51 -16.13
N PHE A 139 -12.22 8.16 -16.38
CA PHE A 139 -11.15 8.21 -15.37
C PHE A 139 -11.01 9.57 -14.65
N ASP A 140 -11.20 10.67 -15.39
CA ASP A 140 -11.11 12.04 -14.88
C ASP A 140 -12.44 12.59 -14.35
N SER A 141 -13.51 11.78 -14.33
CA SER A 141 -14.79 12.18 -13.76
C SER A 141 -14.65 12.35 -12.25
N PRO A 142 -14.84 13.56 -11.71
CA PRO A 142 -14.72 13.77 -10.28
C PRO A 142 -15.88 13.12 -9.51
N ALA A 143 -15.75 13.08 -8.18
CA ALA A 143 -16.78 12.52 -7.30
C ALA A 143 -18.08 13.34 -7.36
N ASN A 144 -19.21 12.70 -7.06
CA ASN A 144 -20.57 13.27 -7.03
C ASN A 144 -21.11 13.76 -8.39
N VAL A 145 -20.47 13.37 -9.49
CA VAL A 145 -20.95 13.74 -10.82
C VAL A 145 -22.09 12.82 -11.23
N VAL A 146 -23.20 13.42 -11.69
CA VAL A 146 -24.38 12.69 -12.18
C VAL A 146 -24.57 12.99 -13.66
N SER A 147 -24.61 11.95 -14.47
CA SER A 147 -24.95 12.06 -15.89
C SER A 147 -26.46 12.36 -16.04
N THR A 148 -26.80 13.40 -16.78
CA THR A 148 -28.21 13.82 -16.98
C THR A 148 -28.59 13.74 -18.45
N VAL A 149 -29.90 13.69 -18.75
CA VAL A 149 -30.40 13.64 -20.13
C VAL A 149 -29.96 14.87 -20.95
N THR A 150 -29.81 16.02 -20.29
CA THR A 150 -29.41 17.29 -20.91
C THR A 150 -27.90 17.50 -20.99
N ALA A 151 -27.11 16.75 -20.21
CA ALA A 151 -25.64 16.79 -20.22
C ALA A 151 -25.09 15.37 -19.99
N PRO A 152 -25.09 14.52 -21.04
CA PRO A 152 -24.59 13.16 -20.92
C PRO A 152 -23.06 13.18 -20.75
N MET A 153 -22.59 12.46 -19.74
CA MET A 153 -21.16 12.25 -19.50
C MET A 153 -20.89 10.85 -18.97
N ILE A 154 -19.65 10.38 -19.14
CA ILE A 154 -19.18 9.11 -18.61
C ILE A 154 -18.74 9.35 -17.17
N VAL A 155 -19.50 8.82 -16.21
CA VAL A 155 -19.21 8.94 -14.78
C VAL A 155 -18.38 7.74 -14.32
N ASN A 156 -17.38 7.98 -13.49
CA ASN A 156 -16.62 6.93 -12.82
C ASN A 156 -17.42 6.36 -11.64
N LYS A 157 -18.12 5.25 -11.87
CA LYS A 157 -18.92 4.59 -10.82
C LYS A 157 -18.04 4.04 -9.69
N GLU A 158 -16.82 3.64 -10.03
CA GLU A 158 -15.88 3.01 -9.11
C GLU A 158 -15.22 4.01 -8.16
N LEU A 159 -15.15 5.29 -8.56
CA LEU A 159 -14.80 6.37 -7.65
C LEU A 159 -15.85 6.52 -6.54
N GLU A 160 -17.13 6.34 -6.84
CA GLU A 160 -18.19 6.40 -5.81
C GLU A 160 -18.09 5.25 -4.80
N TYR A 161 -17.74 4.04 -5.26
CA TYR A 161 -17.47 2.91 -4.35
C TYR A 161 -16.26 3.19 -3.44
N ARG A 162 -15.19 3.77 -3.98
CA ARG A 162 -14.03 4.17 -3.18
C ARG A 162 -14.38 5.28 -2.19
N LYS A 163 -15.13 6.28 -2.64
CA LYS A 163 -15.61 7.39 -1.82
C LYS A 163 -16.47 6.90 -0.65
N TYR A 164 -17.26 5.85 -0.82
CA TYR A 164 -18.05 5.29 0.27
C TYR A 164 -17.19 5.04 1.53
N PHE A 165 -15.95 4.56 1.38
CA PHE A 165 -15.02 4.34 2.50
C PHE A 165 -14.60 5.63 3.22
N THR A 166 -14.58 6.76 2.53
CA THR A 166 -14.10 8.06 3.03
C THR A 166 -15.20 9.01 3.48
N GLN A 167 -16.47 8.66 3.27
CA GLN A 167 -17.64 9.44 3.71
C GLN A 167 -17.62 9.70 5.22
N ASN A 168 -18.21 10.82 5.63
CA ASN A 168 -18.34 11.23 7.04
C ASN A 168 -16.99 11.38 7.78
N ARG A 169 -15.89 11.58 7.05
CA ARG A 169 -14.52 11.75 7.60
C ARG A 169 -14.10 10.59 8.51
N ARG A 170 -14.66 9.39 8.28
CA ARG A 170 -14.32 8.21 9.05
C ARG A 170 -12.90 7.77 8.74
N TYR A 171 -12.26 7.17 9.74
CA TYR A 171 -11.04 6.42 9.49
C TYR A 171 -11.38 5.14 8.76
N PHE A 172 -10.57 4.80 7.76
CA PHE A 172 -10.65 3.56 7.02
C PHE A 172 -9.28 2.89 6.97
N ASP A 173 -9.30 1.57 6.97
CA ASP A 173 -8.11 0.72 6.99
C ASP A 173 -7.80 0.19 5.60
N MET A 174 -6.52 0.19 5.25
CA MET A 174 -6.01 -0.38 4.01
C MET A 174 -4.83 -1.29 4.31
N ILE A 175 -4.70 -2.36 3.54
CA ILE A 175 -3.60 -3.32 3.69
C ILE A 175 -3.23 -3.94 2.34
N GLY A 176 -1.94 -4.20 2.14
CA GLY A 176 -1.45 -4.84 0.93
C GLY A 176 0.07 -4.96 0.89
N HIS A 177 0.60 -5.53 -0.19
CA HIS A 177 2.05 -5.68 -0.40
C HIS A 177 2.65 -4.42 -1.03
N LEU A 178 3.86 -4.05 -0.64
CA LEU A 178 4.55 -2.89 -1.24
C LEU A 178 5.12 -3.24 -2.62
N HIS A 179 4.89 -2.37 -3.61
CA HIS A 179 5.40 -2.55 -4.97
C HIS A 179 6.88 -2.15 -5.08
N HIS A 180 7.77 -3.04 -4.67
CA HIS A 180 9.22 -2.85 -4.79
C HIS A 180 9.86 -4.18 -5.19
N ASN A 181 10.90 -4.16 -6.03
CA ASN A 181 11.53 -5.37 -6.58
C ASN A 181 11.94 -6.39 -5.50
N LEU A 182 12.30 -5.90 -4.31
CA LEU A 182 12.69 -6.72 -3.16
C LEU A 182 11.54 -7.51 -2.54
N PHE A 183 10.33 -6.96 -2.56
CA PHE A 183 9.12 -7.62 -2.03
C PHE A 183 8.46 -8.51 -3.10
N ASN A 184 8.93 -8.45 -4.36
CA ASN A 184 8.43 -9.30 -5.45
C ASN A 184 9.37 -10.49 -5.76
N GLN A 185 10.27 -10.85 -4.85
CA GLN A 185 11.16 -12.01 -5.01
C GLN A 185 10.96 -13.06 -3.90
N ASP A 186 11.13 -14.33 -4.27
CA ASP A 186 10.95 -15.45 -3.34
C ASP A 186 12.12 -15.67 -2.37
N LYS A 187 13.23 -14.92 -2.52
CA LYS A 187 14.39 -15.10 -1.63
C LYS A 187 14.22 -14.32 -0.35
N MET A 188 14.42 -15.03 0.76
CA MET A 188 14.47 -14.43 2.08
C MET A 188 15.74 -13.60 2.26
N LEU A 189 15.63 -12.51 3.00
CA LEU A 189 16.79 -11.76 3.46
C LEU A 189 17.45 -12.53 4.61
N ILE A 190 18.77 -12.70 4.49
CA ILE A 190 19.58 -13.38 5.51
C ILE A 190 19.53 -12.64 6.85
N ASN A 191 19.80 -13.38 7.92
CA ASN A 191 19.95 -12.82 9.25
C ASN A 191 21.12 -11.82 9.32
N GLY A 192 21.14 -10.98 10.36
CA GLY A 192 22.21 -10.00 10.58
C GLY A 192 22.14 -8.73 9.70
N VAL A 193 21.10 -8.57 8.88
CA VAL A 193 20.87 -7.36 8.08
C VAL A 193 19.69 -6.58 8.65
N GLU A 194 19.91 -5.30 8.97
CA GLU A 194 18.85 -4.36 9.27
C GLU A 194 18.17 -3.94 7.96
N MET A 195 16.85 -4.04 7.90
CA MET A 195 16.06 -3.49 6.80
C MET A 195 15.36 -2.21 7.28
N ARG A 196 15.51 -1.14 6.50
CA ARG A 196 14.72 0.09 6.69
C ARG A 196 13.86 0.33 5.47
N VAL A 197 12.58 0.59 5.69
CA VAL A 197 11.62 0.97 4.63
C VAL A 197 11.21 2.40 4.87
N ARG A 198 11.37 3.26 3.87
CA ARG A 198 10.97 4.66 3.91
C ARG A 198 9.95 4.95 2.82
N LEU A 199 8.78 5.44 3.22
CA LEU A 199 7.70 5.82 2.33
C LEU A 199 7.57 7.35 2.34
N VAL A 200 7.80 7.98 1.19
CA VAL A 200 7.60 9.42 1.01
C VAL A 200 6.18 9.65 0.54
N ARG A 201 5.45 10.56 1.19
CA ARG A 201 4.05 10.85 0.87
C ARG A 201 3.92 11.51 -0.51
N SER A 202 2.81 11.21 -1.18
CA SER A 202 2.34 11.96 -2.34
C SER A 202 1.72 13.27 -1.90
N LYS A 203 1.67 14.25 -2.82
CA LYS A 203 0.85 15.43 -2.63
C LYS A 203 -0.62 15.05 -2.55
N ASP A 204 -1.38 15.74 -1.70
CA ASP A 204 -2.82 15.48 -1.55
C ASP A 204 -3.56 15.68 -2.89
N ASP A 205 -3.20 16.72 -3.67
CA ASP A 205 -3.73 16.98 -5.02
C ASP A 205 -3.51 15.83 -6.02
N PHE A 206 -2.51 14.97 -5.78
CA PHE A 206 -2.26 13.80 -6.61
C PHE A 206 -3.13 12.61 -6.19
N CYS A 207 -3.27 12.36 -4.89
CA CYS A 207 -3.95 11.16 -4.39
C CYS A 207 -5.46 11.35 -4.18
N LEU A 208 -5.95 12.59 -4.24
CA LEU A 208 -7.35 12.95 -4.08
C LEU A 208 -7.92 13.54 -5.37
N MET A 209 -9.17 13.20 -5.69
CA MET A 209 -9.92 13.73 -6.81
C MET A 209 -11.09 14.55 -6.28
N ASP A 210 -10.97 15.87 -6.38
CA ASP A 210 -11.94 16.85 -5.90
C ASP A 210 -12.74 17.43 -7.07
N ALA A 211 -14.06 17.53 -6.90
CA ALA A 211 -14.95 18.18 -7.86
C ALA A 211 -15.01 19.71 -7.71
N THR A 212 -14.52 20.25 -6.59
CA THR A 212 -14.62 21.66 -6.25
C THR A 212 -13.29 22.39 -6.46
N ALA A 213 -13.35 23.61 -6.97
CA ALA A 213 -12.17 24.47 -7.10
C ALA A 213 -11.81 25.20 -5.79
N ASP A 214 -12.76 25.25 -4.85
CA ASP A 214 -12.71 26.16 -3.69
C ASP A 214 -12.39 25.44 -2.37
N GLU A 215 -12.78 24.17 -2.20
CA GLU A 215 -12.43 23.39 -1.02
C GLU A 215 -11.09 22.69 -1.28
N LYS A 216 -10.19 22.70 -0.30
CA LYS A 216 -8.97 21.88 -0.35
C LYS A 216 -9.12 20.76 0.65
N PHE A 217 -8.73 19.55 0.28
CA PHE A 217 -8.74 18.40 1.16
C PHE A 217 -7.32 17.91 1.43
N LYS A 218 -7.10 17.41 2.64
CA LYS A 218 -5.84 16.81 3.08
C LYS A 218 -6.04 15.37 3.54
N LEU A 219 -5.05 14.53 3.29
CA LEU A 219 -4.99 13.18 3.82
C LEU A 219 -4.37 13.19 5.23
N SER A 220 -5.06 12.65 6.21
CA SER A 220 -4.56 12.48 7.58
C SER A 220 -4.36 11.00 7.87
N ILE A 221 -3.14 10.62 8.25
CA ILE A 221 -2.76 9.24 8.58
C ILE A 221 -2.76 9.10 10.10
N LYS A 222 -3.61 8.24 10.63
CA LYS A 222 -3.70 7.98 12.06
C LYS A 222 -2.74 6.89 12.52
N GLU A 223 -2.62 5.83 11.72
CA GLU A 223 -1.80 4.68 12.08
C GLU A 223 -1.16 4.08 10.82
N ALA A 224 0.08 3.61 10.95
CA ALA A 224 0.77 2.85 9.93
C ALA A 224 1.57 1.73 10.57
N THR A 225 1.58 0.56 9.94
CA THR A 225 2.25 -0.64 10.44
C THR A 225 2.88 -1.42 9.29
N LEU A 226 4.18 -1.68 9.38
CA LEU A 226 4.85 -2.64 8.51
C LEU A 226 4.78 -4.03 9.16
N ILE A 227 4.11 -4.97 8.49
CA ILE A 227 3.90 -6.34 8.94
C ILE A 227 4.93 -7.21 8.21
N VAL A 228 5.87 -7.78 8.94
CA VAL A 228 6.99 -8.54 8.37
C VAL A 228 6.95 -9.97 8.87
N ARG A 229 7.02 -10.92 7.93
CA ARG A 229 7.13 -12.34 8.27
C ARG A 229 8.57 -12.70 8.58
N ARG A 230 8.82 -13.19 9.79
CA ARG A 230 10.10 -13.77 10.21
C ARG A 230 10.03 -15.28 10.16
N VAL A 231 11.10 -15.89 9.67
CA VAL A 231 11.18 -17.33 9.41
C VAL A 231 12.41 -17.91 10.07
N LYS A 232 12.23 -18.96 10.87
CA LYS A 232 13.33 -19.76 11.41
C LYS A 232 13.65 -20.88 10.43
N ILE A 233 14.89 -20.93 9.96
CA ILE A 233 15.36 -21.93 9.00
C ILE A 233 16.06 -23.07 9.75
N SER A 234 15.85 -24.30 9.31
CA SER A 234 16.46 -25.47 9.92
C SER A 234 17.99 -25.49 9.74
N PRO A 235 18.77 -25.81 10.80
CA PRO A 235 20.23 -25.84 10.74
C PRO A 235 20.82 -26.77 9.66
N LYS A 236 20.05 -27.76 9.18
CA LYS A 236 20.48 -28.69 8.12
C LYS A 236 20.69 -27.98 6.78
N VAL A 237 19.94 -26.91 6.51
CA VAL A 237 20.02 -26.17 5.24
C VAL A 237 21.19 -25.18 5.24
N TRP A 238 21.53 -24.61 6.41
CA TRP A 238 22.65 -23.68 6.60
C TRP A 238 23.97 -24.18 6.02
N LYS A 239 24.25 -25.48 6.15
CA LYS A 239 25.52 -26.10 5.73
C LYS A 239 25.66 -26.30 4.22
N THR A 240 24.57 -26.18 3.45
CA THR A 240 24.58 -26.49 2.02
C THR A 240 24.85 -25.24 1.17
N THR A 241 24.46 -24.05 1.64
CA THR A 241 24.61 -22.77 0.92
C THR A 241 25.96 -22.07 1.18
N ALA A 242 26.81 -22.63 2.05
CA ALA A 242 28.12 -22.07 2.41
C ALA A 242 29.30 -22.66 1.61
N LYS A 243 29.05 -23.14 0.38
CA LYS A 243 30.08 -23.60 -0.56
C LYS A 243 30.05 -22.78 -1.84
#